data_AF-A0A8C4R7Z2-F1
#
_entry.id   AF-A0A8C4R7Z2-F1
#
_cell.length_a   1.000
_cell.length_b   1.000
_cell.length_c   1.000
_cell.angle_alpha   90.00
_cell.angle_beta   90.00
_cell.angle_gamma   90.00
#
_symmetry.space_group_name_H-M   'P 1'
#
loop_
_entity.id
_entity.type
_entity.pdbx_description
1 polymer ?
#
loop_
_entity_poly.entity_id
_entity_poly.type
_entity_poly.pdbx_seq_one_letter_code
_entity_poly.pdbx_strand_id
1 'polypeptide(L)'
;MQLSVAIKGEGMDSPTVVCRSNFKHMYWTMKQQLTHHTVSGCNVRPGDLMASGTISGPEPESYGSLLELSWRGSKPLTLGVGHTRTFLRDGDEVIIAGHCQGDGYRVGFGACEGKVLPARGS
;
A
#
# COMPACT_ATOMS: atom_id res chain seq x y z
N MET A 1 0.92 6.52 12.16
CA MET A 1 0.01 6.75 11.01
C MET A 1 -0.61 5.42 10.62
N GLN A 2 -1.92 5.28 10.77
CA GLN A 2 -2.65 4.07 10.37
C GLN A 2 -2.80 4.07 8.83
N LEU A 3 -2.60 2.90 8.21
CA LEU A 3 -2.62 2.72 6.77
C LEU A 3 -3.54 1.55 6.41
N SER A 4 -4.25 1.65 5.30
CA SER A 4 -5.05 0.57 4.75
C SER A 4 -4.98 0.53 3.23
N VAL A 5 -5.02 -0.67 2.67
CA VAL A 5 -5.15 -0.91 1.23
C VAL A 5 -6.40 -1.72 0.97
N ALA A 6 -7.22 -1.27 0.03
CA ALA A 6 -8.38 -2.00 -0.45
C ALA A 6 -8.28 -2.30 -1.94
N ILE A 7 -8.92 -3.40 -2.36
CA ILE A 7 -9.04 -3.79 -3.76
C ILE A 7 -10.52 -3.93 -4.12
N LYS A 8 -10.91 -3.32 -5.22
CA LYS A 8 -12.21 -3.53 -5.87
C LYS A 8 -11.99 -4.13 -7.25
N GLY A 9 -12.35 -5.40 -7.40
CA GLY A 9 -12.34 -6.07 -8.70
C GLY A 9 -13.59 -5.76 -9.51
N GLU A 10 -13.53 -6.09 -10.80
CA GLU A 10 -14.70 -6.02 -11.68
C GLU A 10 -15.83 -6.95 -11.20
N GLY A 11 -17.07 -6.46 -11.21
CA GLY A 11 -18.25 -7.18 -10.72
C GLY A 11 -18.44 -7.18 -9.20
N MET A 12 -17.52 -6.59 -8.43
CA MET A 12 -17.68 -6.44 -6.98
C MET A 12 -18.52 -5.20 -6.63
N ASP A 13 -19.48 -5.35 -5.70
CA ASP A 13 -20.31 -4.24 -5.21
C ASP A 13 -19.49 -3.21 -4.42
N SER A 14 -18.54 -3.68 -3.61
CA SER A 14 -17.74 -2.84 -2.70
C SER A 14 -16.26 -3.27 -2.64
N PRO A 15 -15.32 -2.32 -2.40
CA PRO A 15 -13.92 -2.65 -2.18
C PRO A 15 -13.73 -3.54 -0.93
N THR A 16 -12.77 -4.45 -0.98
CA THR A 16 -12.36 -5.27 0.18
C THR A 16 -11.00 -4.79 0.70
N VAL A 17 -10.91 -4.48 2.01
CA VAL A 17 -9.64 -4.12 2.65
C VAL A 17 -8.77 -5.37 2.77
N VAL A 18 -7.62 -5.38 2.11
CA VAL A 18 -6.68 -6.51 2.07
C VAL A 18 -5.47 -6.33 2.96
N CYS A 19 -5.18 -5.09 3.37
CA CYS A 19 -4.08 -4.78 4.26
C CYS A 19 -4.48 -3.67 5.24
N ARG A 20 -4.16 -3.85 6.52
CA ARG A 20 -4.11 -2.77 7.52
C ARG A 20 -2.76 -2.78 8.21
N SER A 21 -2.03 -1.70 8.08
CA SER A 21 -0.68 -1.57 8.64
C SER A 21 -0.49 -0.21 9.32
N ASN A 22 0.74 0.09 9.72
CA ASN A 22 1.07 1.36 10.36
C ASN A 22 2.50 1.78 10.03
N PHE A 23 2.68 3.04 9.64
CA PHE A 23 4.00 3.60 9.33
C PHE A 23 5.00 3.49 10.49
N LYS A 24 4.52 3.34 11.72
CA LYS A 24 5.38 3.13 12.91
C LYS A 24 6.24 1.85 12.84
N HIS A 25 5.90 0.91 11.96
CA HIS A 25 6.65 -0.33 11.79
C HIS A 25 7.91 -0.17 10.93
N MET A 26 8.12 1.00 10.31
CA MET A 26 9.35 1.27 9.55
C MET A 26 10.58 1.18 10.44
N TYR A 27 11.53 0.32 10.05
CA TYR A 27 12.78 0.14 10.78
C TYR A 27 13.70 1.37 10.70
N TRP A 28 13.76 1.99 9.52
CA TRP A 28 14.51 3.23 9.29
C TRP A 28 13.58 4.43 9.30
N THR A 29 13.94 5.45 10.08
CA THR A 29 13.21 6.72 10.09
C THR A 29 13.49 7.52 8.83
N MET A 30 12.59 8.43 8.47
CA MET A 30 12.79 9.39 7.35
C MET A 30 14.08 10.20 7.51
N LYS A 31 14.46 10.54 8.75
CA LYS A 31 15.71 11.26 9.05
C LYS A 31 16.92 10.43 8.65
N GLN A 32 16.96 9.16 9.06
CA GLN A 32 18.06 8.25 8.71
C GLN A 32 18.13 7.99 7.21
N GLN A 33 16.98 7.79 6.55
CA GLN A 33 16.91 7.63 5.09
C GLN A 33 17.52 8.83 4.36
N LEU A 34 17.12 10.05 4.74
CA LEU A 34 17.66 11.28 4.14
C LEU A 34 19.16 11.44 4.43
N THR A 35 19.59 11.27 5.69
CA THR A 35 21.00 11.38 6.06
C THR A 35 21.86 10.39 5.26
N HIS A 36 21.41 9.15 5.11
CA HIS A 36 22.11 8.15 4.32
C HIS A 36 22.12 8.50 2.83
N HIS A 37 21.01 8.99 2.27
CA HIS A 37 20.95 9.43 0.87
C HIS A 37 21.99 10.51 0.56
N THR A 38 22.21 11.44 1.47
CA THR A 38 23.12 12.59 1.26
C THR A 38 24.56 12.34 1.70
N VAL A 39 24.88 11.19 2.29
CA VAL A 39 26.18 10.97 2.97
C VAL A 39 27.38 11.05 2.01
N SER A 40 27.19 10.70 0.73
CA SER A 40 28.23 10.74 -0.31
C SER A 40 28.24 12.04 -1.12
N GLY A 41 27.45 13.05 -0.73
CA GLY A 41 27.38 14.36 -1.40
C GLY A 41 26.24 14.48 -2.43
N CYS A 42 25.31 13.52 -2.48
CA CYS A 42 24.09 13.66 -3.29
C CYS A 42 23.26 14.85 -2.79
N ASN A 43 22.89 15.77 -3.68
CA ASN A 43 22.08 16.94 -3.35
C ASN A 43 20.58 16.63 -3.48
N VAL A 44 19.79 17.18 -2.54
CA VAL A 44 18.33 17.16 -2.59
C VAL A 44 17.79 18.54 -2.93
N ARG A 45 16.64 18.59 -3.61
CA ARG A 45 15.98 19.81 -4.06
C ARG A 45 14.56 19.89 -3.53
N PRO A 46 14.01 21.11 -3.39
CA PRO A 46 12.59 21.28 -3.11
C PRO A 46 11.74 20.56 -4.16
N GLY A 47 10.80 19.74 -3.70
CA GLY A 47 9.93 18.93 -4.55
C GLY A 47 10.44 17.51 -4.83
N ASP A 48 11.65 17.14 -4.40
CA ASP A 48 12.10 15.75 -4.49
C ASP A 48 11.21 14.84 -3.62
N LEU A 49 10.83 13.68 -4.17
CA LEU A 49 9.97 12.69 -3.51
C LEU A 49 10.80 11.50 -3.02
N MET A 50 10.75 11.24 -1.72
CA MET A 50 11.41 10.09 -1.09
C MET A 50 10.36 9.10 -0.59
N ALA A 51 10.37 7.89 -1.13
CA ALA A 51 9.47 6.82 -0.71
C ALA A 51 10.06 6.02 0.47
N SER A 52 9.19 5.50 1.33
CA SER A 52 9.61 4.70 2.49
C SER A 52 10.13 3.31 2.14
N GLY A 53 9.74 2.79 0.97
CA GLY A 53 9.67 1.35 0.71
C GLY A 53 8.32 0.77 1.14
N THR A 54 8.07 -0.50 0.78
CA THR A 54 6.85 -1.22 1.15
C THR A 54 6.72 -1.32 2.67
N ILE A 55 5.54 -0.99 3.20
CA ILE A 55 5.29 -0.96 4.65
C ILE A 55 4.56 -2.26 5.04
N SER A 56 5.30 -3.17 5.67
CA SER A 56 4.76 -4.42 6.22
C SER A 56 4.86 -4.41 7.74
N GLY A 57 3.75 -4.69 8.41
CA GLY A 57 3.74 -4.91 9.85
C GLY A 57 4.09 -6.36 10.21
N PRO A 58 4.07 -6.70 11.51
CA PRO A 58 4.44 -8.04 11.98
C PRO A 58 3.39 -9.11 11.65
N GLU A 59 2.12 -8.72 11.48
CA GLU A 59 1.03 -9.66 11.24
C GLU A 59 0.75 -9.86 9.74
N PRO A 60 0.34 -11.05 9.30
CA PRO A 60 0.08 -11.32 7.88
C PRO A 60 -0.90 -10.35 7.22
N GLU A 61 -1.94 -9.91 7.93
CA GLU A 61 -2.94 -8.95 7.44
C GLU A 61 -2.40 -7.52 7.30
N SER A 62 -1.15 -7.30 7.71
CA SER A 62 -0.46 -6.01 7.68
C SER A 62 0.70 -5.96 6.66
N TYR A 63 0.84 -6.99 5.83
CA TYR A 63 1.85 -7.03 4.76
C TYR A 63 1.48 -6.08 3.61
N GLY A 64 2.47 -5.34 3.11
CA GLY A 64 2.27 -4.20 2.22
C GLY A 64 2.17 -4.52 0.73
N SER A 65 2.23 -5.79 0.33
CA SER A 65 2.12 -6.20 -1.07
C SER A 65 1.34 -7.49 -1.27
N LEU A 66 0.74 -7.65 -2.45
CA LEU A 66 0.11 -8.91 -2.85
C LEU A 66 1.12 -10.07 -2.94
N LEU A 67 2.39 -9.78 -3.20
CA LEU A 67 3.46 -10.78 -3.19
C LEU A 67 3.59 -11.43 -1.80
N GLU A 68 3.58 -10.62 -0.76
CA GLU A 68 3.67 -11.06 0.63
C GLU A 68 2.35 -11.68 1.10
N LEU A 69 1.24 -10.97 0.89
CA LEU A 69 -0.10 -11.39 1.32
C LEU A 69 -0.51 -12.72 0.69
N SER A 70 -0.19 -12.93 -0.59
CA SER A 70 -0.52 -14.18 -1.28
C SER A 70 0.54 -15.26 -1.17
N TRP A 71 1.64 -14.97 -0.45
CA TRP A 71 2.83 -15.81 -0.36
C TRP A 71 3.31 -16.30 -1.74
N ARG A 72 3.65 -15.35 -2.62
CA ARG A 72 4.02 -15.61 -4.02
C ARG A 72 2.96 -16.40 -4.79
N GLY A 73 1.70 -16.13 -4.51
CA GLY A 73 0.54 -16.75 -5.15
C GLY A 73 0.18 -18.15 -4.64
N SER A 74 0.90 -18.73 -3.67
CA SER A 74 0.53 -20.04 -3.14
C SER A 74 -0.63 -20.00 -2.14
N LYS A 75 -0.99 -18.80 -1.64
CA LYS A 75 -2.10 -18.56 -0.74
C LYS A 75 -3.02 -17.46 -1.30
N PRO A 76 -4.06 -17.78 -2.09
CA PRO A 76 -4.95 -16.77 -2.63
C PRO A 76 -5.67 -15.96 -1.54
N LEU A 77 -5.77 -14.64 -1.72
CA LEU A 77 -6.59 -13.76 -0.90
C LEU A 77 -8.06 -13.86 -1.31
N THR A 78 -8.98 -13.78 -0.34
CA THR A 78 -10.42 -13.68 -0.60
C THR A 78 -10.83 -12.20 -0.63
N LEU A 79 -11.49 -11.77 -1.70
CA LEU A 79 -12.01 -10.40 -1.90
C LEU A 79 -13.54 -10.34 -1.77
N GLY A 80 -14.13 -11.17 -0.92
CA GLY A 80 -15.57 -11.40 -0.83
C GLY A 80 -16.03 -12.69 -1.51
N VAL A 81 -17.33 -12.90 -1.57
CA VAL A 81 -17.93 -14.17 -2.03
C VAL A 81 -17.58 -14.40 -3.51
N GLY A 82 -16.88 -15.50 -3.80
CA GLY A 82 -16.54 -15.90 -5.17
C GLY A 82 -15.37 -15.16 -5.81
N HIS A 83 -14.76 -14.18 -5.12
CA HIS A 83 -13.64 -13.41 -5.66
C HIS A 83 -12.34 -13.71 -4.91
N THR A 84 -11.29 -14.06 -5.64
CA THR A 84 -9.95 -14.25 -5.07
C THR A 84 -8.88 -13.56 -5.91
N ARG A 85 -7.74 -13.23 -5.28
CA ARG A 85 -6.55 -12.69 -5.96
C ARG A 85 -5.26 -13.29 -5.41
N THR A 86 -4.30 -13.50 -6.30
CA THR A 86 -2.89 -13.70 -5.96
C THR A 86 -2.10 -12.46 -6.32
N PHE A 87 -2.35 -11.93 -7.52
CA PHE A 87 -1.90 -10.63 -8.02
C PHE A 87 -3.08 -9.85 -8.60
N LEU A 88 -2.84 -8.58 -8.95
CA LEU A 88 -3.83 -7.74 -9.62
C LEU A 88 -4.20 -8.32 -10.99
N ARG A 89 -5.45 -8.09 -11.37
CA ARG A 89 -6.00 -8.36 -12.70
C ARG A 89 -6.42 -7.06 -13.36
N ASP A 90 -6.55 -7.09 -14.68
CA ASP A 90 -7.18 -5.98 -15.41
C ASP A 90 -8.55 -5.67 -14.81
N GLY A 91 -8.84 -4.38 -14.68
CA GLY A 91 -10.07 -3.90 -14.05
C GLY A 91 -10.02 -3.77 -12.53
N ASP A 92 -9.01 -4.32 -11.85
CA ASP A 92 -8.86 -4.13 -10.40
C ASP A 92 -8.50 -2.67 -10.09
N GLU A 93 -9.21 -2.09 -9.13
CA GLU A 93 -8.92 -0.78 -8.54
C GLU A 93 -8.28 -0.97 -7.16
N VAL A 94 -7.14 -0.31 -6.94
CA VAL A 94 -6.40 -0.31 -5.68
C VAL A 94 -6.55 1.05 -5.01
N ILE A 95 -6.92 1.04 -3.74
CA ILE A 95 -7.18 2.25 -2.95
C ILE A 95 -6.30 2.21 -1.71
N ILE A 96 -5.33 3.12 -1.62
CA ILE A 96 -4.49 3.31 -0.44
C ILE A 96 -5.02 4.52 0.34
N ALA A 97 -5.30 4.31 1.63
CA ALA A 97 -5.75 5.37 2.52
C ALA A 97 -4.90 5.39 3.79
N GLY A 98 -4.73 6.58 4.36
CA GLY A 98 -3.94 6.78 5.58
C GLY A 98 -4.47 7.90 6.44
N HIS A 99 -4.37 7.74 7.76
CA HIS A 99 -4.69 8.80 8.70
C HIS A 99 -3.91 8.68 10.02
N CYS A 100 -3.77 9.82 10.70
CA CYS A 100 -3.42 9.88 12.11
C CYS A 100 -4.70 10.15 12.91
N GLN A 101 -4.93 9.34 13.94
CA GLN A 101 -6.06 9.49 14.87
C GLN A 101 -5.61 10.32 16.06
N GLY A 102 -6.32 11.42 16.35
CA GLY A 102 -6.24 12.14 17.61
C GLY A 102 -7.55 11.96 18.41
N ASP A 103 -7.65 12.60 19.56
CA ASP A 103 -8.84 12.51 20.41
C ASP A 103 -9.98 13.33 19.82
N GLY A 104 -10.97 12.65 19.23
CA GLY A 104 -12.13 13.28 18.60
C GLY A 104 -11.89 13.84 17.19
N TYR A 105 -10.68 13.72 16.63
CA TYR A 105 -10.37 14.20 15.26
C TYR A 105 -9.43 13.27 14.49
N ARG A 106 -9.37 13.45 13.16
CA ARG A 106 -8.42 12.76 12.27
C ARG A 106 -7.70 13.74 11.37
N VAL A 107 -6.42 13.47 11.12
CA VAL A 107 -5.64 14.10 10.06
C VAL A 107 -5.43 13.05 8.98
N GLY A 108 -6.16 13.17 7.88
CA GLY A 108 -6.16 12.21 6.77
C GLY A 108 -5.28 12.66 5.61
N PHE A 109 -4.83 11.69 4.81
CA PHE A 109 -4.05 11.92 3.59
C PHE A 109 -4.93 11.93 2.32
N GLY A 110 -6.25 11.74 2.46
CA GLY A 110 -7.11 11.38 1.34
C GLY A 110 -6.84 9.96 0.85
N ALA A 111 -7.17 9.70 -0.40
CA ALA A 111 -6.94 8.41 -1.04
C ALA A 111 -5.93 8.54 -2.19
N CYS A 112 -5.08 7.52 -2.34
CA CYS A 112 -4.23 7.31 -3.50
C CYS A 112 -4.77 6.08 -4.23
N GLU A 113 -5.33 6.32 -5.42
CA GLU A 113 -6.16 5.34 -6.11
C GLU A 113 -5.70 5.14 -7.55
N GLY A 114 -5.85 3.92 -8.05
CA GLY A 114 -5.54 3.59 -9.44
C GLY A 114 -6.22 2.31 -9.90
N LYS A 115 -6.72 2.33 -11.12
CA LYS A 115 -7.32 1.18 -11.79
C LYS A 115 -6.36 0.59 -12.80
N VAL A 116 -6.17 -0.73 -12.74
CA VAL A 116 -5.38 -1.48 -13.71
C VAL A 116 -6.15 -1.53 -15.03
N LEU A 117 -5.56 -1.00 -16.08
CA LEU A 117 -6.08 -1.12 -17.44
C LEU A 117 -5.39 -2.29 -18.14
N PRO A 118 -6.07 -2.94 -19.10
CA PRO A 118 -5.45 -3.95 -19.94
C PRO A 118 -4.17 -3.45 -20.59
N ALA A 119 -3.19 -4.35 -20.71
CA ALA A 119 -2.00 -4.08 -21.50
C ALA A 119 -2.38 -3.73 -22.95
N ARG A 120 -1.60 -2.85 -23.58
CA ARG A 120 -1.73 -2.64 -25.02
C ARG A 120 -1.33 -3.94 -25.72
N GLY A 121 -2.21 -4.50 -26.52
CA GLY A 121 -1.90 -5.68 -27.34
C GLY A 121 -0.70 -5.39 -28.26
N SER A 122 0.18 -6.38 -28.40
CA SER A 122 1.26 -6.38 -29.39
C SER A 122 0.75 -6.68 -30.79
#